data_AF-A0A366JPN1-F1
#
_entry.id   AF-A0A366JPN1-F1
#
_cell.length_a   1.000
_cell.length_b   1.000
_cell.length_c   1.000
_cell.angle_alpha   90.00
_cell.angle_beta   90.00
_cell.angle_gamma   90.00
#
_symmetry.space_group_name_H-M   'P 1'
#
loop_
_entity.id
_entity.type
_entity.pdbx_description
1 polymer ?
#
loop_
_entity_poly.entity_id
_entity_poly.type
_entity_poly.pdbx_seq_one_letter_code
_entity_poly.pdbx_strand_id
1 'polypeptide(L)'
;MSNILKRKILTSILSSVLFALIFSVLTGFDMNAFLNLYYLNFLFVVTYGVITSIFSDWLSKKIFNASTNREIASFLFHCLFGSVLKELSLVSAVSFFIIDRVLTKAEIRWWSVNTALSVIVLIFIIAINIDFQ
;
A
#
# COMPACT_ATOMS: atom_id res chain seq x y z
N MET A 1 9.52 -16.69 -0.76
CA MET A 1 9.35 -15.51 -1.64
C MET A 1 7.89 -15.26 -2.03
N SER A 2 7.13 -16.26 -2.52
CA SER A 2 5.77 -16.01 -3.05
C SER A 2 4.75 -15.46 -2.03
N ASN A 3 4.80 -15.89 -0.76
CA ASN A 3 3.89 -15.35 0.27
C ASN A 3 4.15 -13.89 0.61
N ILE A 4 5.41 -13.44 0.58
CA ILE A 4 5.77 -12.03 0.83
C ILE A 4 5.25 -11.17 -0.31
N LEU A 5 5.49 -11.58 -1.56
CA LEU A 5 5.05 -10.82 -2.73
C LEU A 5 3.53 -10.68 -2.80
N LYS A 6 2.79 -11.80 -2.65
CA LYS A 6 1.31 -11.79 -2.60
C LYS A 6 0.78 -10.81 -1.56
N ARG A 7 1.38 -10.83 -0.36
CA ARG A 7 1.02 -9.93 0.73
C ARG A 7 1.29 -8.48 0.36
N LYS A 8 2.49 -8.14 -0.11
CA LYS A 8 2.87 -6.76 -0.44
C LYS A 8 1.98 -6.16 -1.55
N ILE A 9 1.58 -6.96 -2.55
CA ILE A 9 0.62 -6.54 -3.58
C ILE A 9 -0.75 -6.26 -2.96
N LEU A 10 -1.27 -7.16 -2.12
CA LEU A 10 -2.56 -6.93 -1.47
C LEU A 10 -2.52 -5.72 -0.52
N THR A 11 -1.40 -5.53 0.18
CA THR A 11 -1.14 -4.35 1.00
C THR A 11 -1.17 -3.08 0.16
N SER A 12 -0.53 -3.04 -1.01
CA SER A 12 -0.51 -1.82 -1.85
C SER A 12 -1.92 -1.44 -2.31
N ILE A 13 -2.74 -2.43 -2.65
CA ILE A 13 -4.16 -2.24 -3.00
C ILE A 13 -4.92 -1.63 -1.81
N LEU A 14 -4.92 -2.33 -0.67
CA LEU A 14 -5.74 -1.95 0.48
C LEU A 14 -5.30 -0.61 1.10
N SER A 15 -3.99 -0.38 1.20
CA SER A 15 -3.44 0.88 1.71
C SER A 15 -3.77 2.06 0.82
N SER A 16 -3.86 1.86 -0.49
CA SER A 16 -4.24 2.93 -1.42
C SER A 16 -5.72 3.25 -1.37
N VAL A 17 -6.58 2.25 -1.18
CA VAL A 17 -8.01 2.47 -0.90
C VAL A 17 -8.16 3.26 0.40
N LEU A 18 -7.47 2.83 1.47
CA LEU A 18 -7.54 3.50 2.77
C LEU A 18 -7.03 4.94 2.68
N PHE A 19 -5.92 5.17 1.99
CA PHE A 19 -5.38 6.51 1.73
C PHE A 19 -6.42 7.39 1.05
N ALA A 20 -6.97 6.95 -0.08
CA ALA A 20 -7.98 7.72 -0.81
C ALA A 20 -9.23 8.00 0.05
N LEU A 21 -9.70 7.01 0.82
CA LEU A 21 -10.84 7.20 1.73
C LEU A 21 -10.57 8.26 2.80
N ILE A 22 -9.39 8.25 3.43
CA ILE A 22 -9.02 9.24 4.45
C ILE A 22 -9.11 10.65 3.87
N PHE A 23 -8.51 10.89 2.70
CA PHE A 23 -8.50 12.23 2.09
C PHE A 23 -9.88 12.63 1.56
N SER A 24 -10.59 11.74 0.87
CA SER A 24 -11.92 12.04 0.33
C SER A 24 -12.97 12.33 1.41
N VAL A 25 -12.88 11.68 2.59
CA VAL A 25 -13.79 12.00 3.69
C VAL A 25 -13.49 13.37 4.30
N LEU A 26 -12.21 13.74 4.40
CA LEU A 26 -11.79 15.01 5.01
C LEU A 26 -12.08 16.23 4.11
N THR A 27 -12.02 16.07 2.79
CA THR A 27 -12.19 17.18 1.83
C THR A 27 -13.61 17.30 1.27
N GLY A 28 -14.51 16.40 1.64
CA GLY A 28 -15.79 16.20 0.95
C GLY A 28 -15.64 15.17 -0.17
N PHE A 29 -16.56 14.20 -0.20
CA PHE A 29 -16.47 13.06 -1.09
C PHE A 29 -16.81 13.45 -2.53
N ASP A 30 -15.82 13.36 -3.41
CA ASP A 30 -15.97 13.45 -4.86
C ASP A 30 -15.39 12.17 -5.49
N MET A 31 -16.15 11.54 -6.38
CA MET A 31 -15.78 10.23 -6.93
C MET A 31 -14.54 10.32 -7.82
N ASN A 32 -14.41 11.37 -8.61
CA ASN A 32 -13.28 11.54 -9.52
C ASN A 32 -12.00 11.83 -8.75
N ALA A 33 -12.07 12.71 -7.74
CA ALA A 33 -10.96 12.95 -6.82
C ALA A 33 -10.55 11.67 -6.06
N PHE A 34 -11.52 10.88 -5.58
CA PHE A 34 -11.26 9.60 -4.93
C PHE A 34 -10.50 8.63 -5.83
N LEU A 35 -10.98 8.41 -7.05
CA LEU A 35 -10.34 7.52 -8.01
C LEU A 35 -8.94 8.01 -8.38
N ASN A 36 -8.76 9.31 -8.63
CA ASN A 36 -7.47 9.90 -8.93
C ASN A 36 -6.46 9.71 -7.78
N LEU A 37 -6.86 10.00 -6.54
CA LEU A 37 -6.02 9.79 -5.36
C LEU A 37 -5.67 8.31 -5.19
N TYR A 38 -6.65 7.43 -5.37
CA TYR A 38 -6.47 5.99 -5.28
C TYR A 38 -5.46 5.47 -6.30
N TYR A 39 -5.65 5.73 -7.60
CA TYR A 39 -4.77 5.20 -8.65
C TYR A 39 -3.38 5.81 -8.60
N LEU A 40 -3.28 7.12 -8.31
CA LEU A 40 -1.99 7.79 -8.17
C LEU A 40 -1.19 7.19 -7.00
N ASN A 41 -1.83 7.06 -5.82
CA ASN A 41 -1.17 6.46 -4.68
C ASN A 41 -0.84 4.99 -4.92
N PHE A 42 -1.76 4.22 -5.54
CA PHE A 42 -1.52 2.82 -5.89
C PHE A 42 -0.30 2.65 -6.77
N LEU A 43 -0.11 3.49 -7.79
CA LEU A 43 1.06 3.46 -8.67
C LEU A 43 2.36 3.66 -7.88
N PHE A 44 2.42 4.68 -7.01
CA PHE A 44 3.61 4.92 -6.18
C PHE A 44 3.85 3.80 -5.17
N VAL A 45 2.79 3.30 -4.52
CA VAL A 45 2.93 2.28 -3.48
C VAL A 45 3.30 0.92 -4.07
N VAL A 46 2.69 0.50 -5.18
CA VAL A 46 2.99 -0.80 -5.79
C VAL A 46 4.40 -0.85 -6.37
N THR A 47 4.93 0.29 -6.83
CA THR A 47 6.31 0.39 -7.35
C THR A 47 7.29 0.66 -6.22
N TYR A 48 7.29 1.87 -5.68
CA TYR A 48 8.25 2.34 -4.68
C TYR A 48 7.95 1.81 -3.27
N GLY A 49 6.70 1.83 -2.84
CA GLY A 49 6.30 1.40 -1.48
C GLY A 49 6.62 -0.07 -1.20
N VAL A 50 6.36 -0.95 -2.16
CA VAL A 50 6.67 -2.39 -2.04
C VAL A 50 8.18 -2.61 -1.92
N ILE A 51 8.98 -1.97 -2.79
CA ILE A 51 10.45 -2.10 -2.76
C ILE A 51 11.00 -1.62 -1.43
N THR A 52 10.63 -0.42 -1.00
CA THR A 52 11.11 0.17 0.26
C THR A 52 10.69 -0.65 1.47
N SER A 53 9.50 -1.27 1.46
CA SER A 53 9.04 -2.14 2.53
C SER A 53 9.81 -3.46 2.61
N ILE A 54 10.13 -4.07 1.46
CA ILE A 54 10.98 -5.27 1.43
C ILE A 54 12.37 -4.93 1.95
N PHE A 55 12.90 -3.78 1.54
CA PHE A 55 14.22 -3.32 1.97
C PHE A 55 14.27 -2.97 3.46
N SER A 56 13.26 -2.28 4.01
CA SER A 56 13.18 -1.96 5.44
C SER A 56 13.10 -3.22 6.29
N ASP A 57 12.32 -4.22 5.87
CA ASP A 57 12.23 -5.52 6.51
C ASP A 57 13.56 -6.27 6.48
N TRP A 58 14.23 -6.26 5.33
CA TRP A 58 15.52 -6.93 5.20
C TRP A 58 16.59 -6.25 6.09
N LEU A 59 16.65 -4.92 6.07
CA LEU A 59 17.62 -4.14 6.80
C LEU A 59 17.43 -4.28 8.31
N SER A 60 16.19 -4.21 8.81
CA SER A 60 15.91 -4.34 10.24
C SER A 60 16.29 -5.73 10.77
N LYS A 61 16.06 -6.78 9.96
CA LYS A 61 16.45 -8.15 10.28
C LYS A 61 17.96 -8.36 10.31
N LYS A 62 18.72 -7.55 9.56
CA LYS A 62 20.18 -7.61 9.53
C LYS A 62 20.82 -6.91 10.73
N ILE A 63 20.19 -5.84 11.22
CA ILE A 63 20.74 -5.01 12.30
C ILE A 63 20.30 -5.50 13.68
N PHE A 64 19.05 -5.97 13.81
CA PHE A 64 18.46 -6.28 15.11
C PHE A 64 18.13 -7.77 15.26
N ASN A 65 18.45 -8.34 16.42
CA ASN A 65 18.16 -9.73 16.75
C ASN A 65 16.76 -9.89 17.38
N ALA A 66 16.40 -9.02 18.33
CA ALA A 66 15.12 -9.07 19.03
C ALA A 66 13.95 -8.70 18.11
N SER A 67 12.87 -9.50 18.13
CA SER A 67 11.70 -9.31 17.27
C SER A 67 11.08 -7.91 17.40
N THR A 68 10.89 -7.43 18.63
CA THR A 68 10.35 -6.09 18.89
C THR A 68 11.19 -4.99 18.24
N ASN A 69 12.52 -5.06 18.40
CA ASN A 69 13.43 -4.06 17.82
C ASN A 69 13.43 -4.12 16.29
N ARG A 70 13.30 -5.32 15.70
CA ARG A 70 13.21 -5.50 14.24
C ARG A 70 11.95 -4.87 13.67
N GLU A 71 10.82 -4.99 14.37
CA GLU A 71 9.54 -4.41 13.95
C GLU A 71 9.57 -2.87 14.06
N ILE A 72 10.03 -2.35 15.19
CA ILE A 72 10.19 -0.89 15.39
C ILE A 72 11.15 -0.31 14.34
N ALA A 73 12.31 -0.94 14.13
CA ALA A 73 13.26 -0.48 13.14
C ALA A 73 12.73 -0.57 11.70
N SER A 74 12.00 -1.65 11.35
CA SER A 74 11.37 -1.74 10.02
C SER A 74 10.35 -0.62 9.82
N PHE A 75 9.56 -0.31 10.85
CA PHE A 75 8.60 0.80 10.81
C PHE A 75 9.31 2.15 10.59
N LEU A 76 10.34 2.43 11.37
CA LEU A 76 11.10 3.67 11.27
C LEU A 76 11.80 3.80 9.91
N PHE A 77 12.44 2.74 9.42
CA PHE A 77 13.04 2.73 8.09
C PHE A 77 11.99 2.90 7.00
N HIS A 78 10.84 2.23 7.10
CA HIS A 78 9.78 2.36 6.10
C HIS A 78 9.19 3.78 6.07
N CYS A 79 8.99 4.40 7.23
CA CYS A 79 8.54 5.79 7.31
C CYS A 79 9.61 6.76 6.78
N LEU A 80 10.89 6.52 7.09
CA LEU A 80 12.00 7.34 6.62
C LEU A 80 12.13 7.28 5.08
N PHE A 81 12.08 6.09 4.48
CA PHE A 81 12.07 5.96 3.02
C PHE A 81 10.77 6.50 2.43
N GLY A 82 9.63 6.22 3.06
CA GLY A 82 8.32 6.73 2.66
C GLY A 82 8.28 8.25 2.60
N SER A 83 8.93 8.94 3.53
CA SER A 83 8.96 10.41 3.61
C SER A 83 9.72 11.10 2.48
N VAL A 84 10.49 10.36 1.66
CA VAL A 84 11.21 10.91 0.50
C VAL A 84 10.25 11.54 -0.52
N LEU A 85 8.99 11.10 -0.57
CA LEU A 85 7.96 11.59 -1.48
C LEU A 85 7.04 12.71 -0.88
N LYS A 86 7.46 13.38 0.20
CA LYS A 86 6.75 14.48 0.95
C LYS A 86 5.62 14.03 1.90
N GLU A 87 4.87 14.95 2.51
CA GLU A 87 3.97 14.66 3.64
C GLU A 87 2.83 13.67 3.33
N LEU A 88 2.26 13.71 2.12
CA LEU A 88 1.23 12.75 1.69
C LEU A 88 1.76 11.31 1.67
N SER A 89 3.05 11.11 1.40
CA SER A 89 3.62 9.77 1.36
C SER A 89 3.87 9.19 2.75
N LEU A 90 3.88 9.99 3.82
CA LEU A 90 3.96 9.46 5.18
C LEU A 90 2.67 8.74 5.59
N VAL A 91 1.49 9.35 5.32
CA VAL A 91 0.19 8.70 5.58
C VAL A 91 0.09 7.38 4.81
N SER A 92 0.53 7.40 3.56
CA SER A 92 0.57 6.21 2.72
C SER A 92 1.52 5.13 3.27
N ALA A 93 2.75 5.51 3.68
CA ALA A 93 3.75 4.59 4.24
C ALA A 93 3.28 3.97 5.57
N VAL A 94 2.68 4.77 6.46
CA VAL A 94 2.13 4.27 7.73
C VAL A 94 0.99 3.30 7.46
N SER A 95 0.05 3.66 6.58
CA SER A 95 -1.08 2.80 6.19
C SER A 95 -0.61 1.49 5.58
N PHE A 96 0.38 1.55 4.68
CA PHE A 96 1.01 0.37 4.09
C PHE A 96 1.62 -0.52 5.17
N PHE A 97 2.42 0.04 6.07
CA PHE A 97 3.09 -0.74 7.11
C PHE A 97 2.08 -1.47 8.01
N ILE A 98 1.06 -0.76 8.48
CA ILE A 98 0.01 -1.34 9.35
C ILE A 98 -0.68 -2.51 8.64
N ILE A 99 -1.14 -2.29 7.41
CA ILE A 99 -1.83 -3.33 6.63
C ILE A 99 -0.90 -4.52 6.35
N ASP A 100 0.38 -4.29 6.03
CA ASP A 100 1.34 -5.38 5.83
C ASP A 100 1.46 -6.26 7.07
N ARG A 101 1.54 -5.65 8.28
CA ARG A 101 1.62 -6.39 9.54
C ARG A 101 0.34 -7.14 9.86
N VAL A 102 -0.82 -6.54 9.62
CA VAL A 102 -2.10 -7.23 9.80
C VAL A 102 -2.17 -8.45 8.88
N LEU A 103 -1.80 -8.27 7.61
CA LEU A 103 -1.82 -9.34 6.62
C LEU A 103 -0.75 -10.42 6.83
N THR A 104 0.26 -10.22 7.68
CA THR A 104 1.18 -11.32 8.05
C THR A 104 0.47 -12.47 8.77
N LYS A 105 -0.68 -12.18 9.41
CA LYS A 105 -1.50 -13.17 10.13
C LYS A 105 -2.49 -13.92 9.23
N ALA A 106 -2.55 -13.57 7.94
CA ALA A 106 -3.51 -14.13 7.00
C ALA A 106 -2.83 -15.09 6.01
N GLU A 107 -3.51 -16.19 5.67
CA GLU A 107 -3.10 -17.06 4.57
C GLU A 107 -3.56 -16.51 3.22
N ILE A 108 -2.64 -15.84 2.52
CA ILE A 108 -2.96 -15.22 1.22
C ILE A 108 -2.70 -16.19 0.08
N ARG A 109 -3.75 -16.54 -0.65
CA ARG A 109 -3.68 -17.35 -1.89
C ARG A 109 -3.57 -16.42 -3.11
N TRP A 110 -3.00 -16.94 -4.21
CA TRP A 110 -2.90 -16.17 -5.47
C TRP A 110 -4.26 -15.77 -6.02
N TRP A 111 -5.28 -16.60 -5.81
CA TRP A 111 -6.67 -16.25 -6.15
C TRP A 111 -7.11 -14.94 -5.51
N SER A 112 -6.81 -14.70 -4.24
CA SER A 112 -7.15 -13.44 -3.56
C SER A 112 -6.48 -12.22 -4.20
N VAL A 113 -5.21 -12.37 -4.63
CA VAL A 113 -4.46 -11.32 -5.30
C VAL A 113 -5.04 -11.04 -6.69
N ASN A 114 -5.30 -12.09 -7.46
CA ASN A 114 -5.87 -11.97 -8.80
C ASN A 114 -7.27 -11.35 -8.77
N THR A 115 -8.13 -11.77 -7.84
CA THR A 115 -9.46 -11.18 -7.65
C THR A 115 -9.36 -9.69 -7.31
N ALA A 116 -8.49 -9.31 -6.38
CA ALA A 116 -8.29 -7.91 -6.01
C ALA A 116 -7.80 -7.07 -7.21
N LEU A 117 -6.81 -7.57 -7.96
CA LEU A 117 -6.31 -6.91 -9.17
C LEU A 117 -7.40 -6.78 -10.24
N SER A 118 -8.16 -7.84 -10.50
CA SER A 118 -9.26 -7.83 -11.47
C SER A 118 -10.32 -6.77 -11.12
N VAL A 119 -10.68 -6.63 -9.85
CA VAL A 119 -11.62 -5.59 -9.40
C VAL A 119 -11.07 -4.19 -9.71
N ILE A 120 -9.79 -3.94 -9.43
CA ILE A 120 -9.16 -2.63 -9.66
C ILE A 120 -9.11 -2.29 -11.15
N VAL A 121 -8.75 -3.26 -11.98
CA VAL A 121 -8.71 -3.11 -13.44
C VAL A 121 -10.11 -2.88 -14.00
N LEU A 122 -11.11 -3.61 -13.50
CA LEU A 122 -12.50 -3.43 -13.93
C LEU A 122 -13.02 -2.04 -13.59
N ILE A 123 -12.79 -1.55 -12.36
CA ILE A 123 -13.17 -0.20 -11.95
C ILE A 123 -12.48 0.85 -12.82
N PHE A 124 -11.19 0.63 -13.16
CA PHE A 124 -10.43 1.56 -14.01
C PHE A 124 -11.03 1.65 -15.41
N ILE A 125 -11.36 0.51 -16.02
CA ILE A 125 -12.00 0.46 -17.33
C ILE A 125 -13.35 1.19 -17.29
N ILE A 126 -14.17 0.92 -16.27
CA ILE A 126 -15.48 1.58 -16.13
C ILE A 126 -15.31 3.10 -15.99
N ALA A 127 -14.41 3.56 -15.13
CA ALA A 127 -14.16 4.98 -14.89
C ALA A 127 -13.76 5.72 -16.18
N ILE A 128 -12.81 5.16 -16.94
CA ILE A 128 -12.39 5.74 -18.23
C ILE A 128 -13.56 5.81 -19.21
N ASN A 129 -14.38 4.77 -19.30
CA ASN A 129 -15.49 4.77 -20.26
C ASN A 129 -16.61 5.76 -19.89
N ILE A 130 -16.74 6.14 -18.63
CA ILE A 130 -17.69 7.16 -18.17
C ILE A 130 -17.16 8.57 -18.44
N ASP A 131 -15.86 8.82 -18.20
CA ASP A 131 -15.25 10.15 -18.39
C ASP A 131 -15.11 10.58 -19.86
N PHE A 132 -15.23 9.65 -20.82
CA PHE A 132 -15.14 9.91 -22.27
C PHE A 132 -16.50 9.92 -23.02
N GLN A 133 -17.64 9.97 -22.30
CA GLN A 133 -18.98 10.19 -22.86
C GLN A 133 -19.47 11.61 -22.55
#